data_AF-A0A562NKR1-F1
#
_entry.id   AF-A0A562NKR1-F1
#
_cell.length_a   1.000
_cell.length_b   1.000
_cell.length_c   1.000
_cell.angle_alpha   90.00
_cell.angle_beta   90.00
_cell.angle_gamma   90.00
#
_symmetry.space_group_name_H-M   'P 1'
#
loop_
_entity.id
_entity.type
_entity.pdbx_description
1 polymer ?
#
loop_
_entity_poly.entity_id
_entity_poly.type
_entity_poly.pdbx_seq_one_letter_code
_entity_poly.pdbx_strand_id
1 'polypeptide(L)' 'MLGGNCLSMIILAAFILGAAIGWFRASKLGGNRADKLQYALAHALAFTVVGLIVTVILARSM' A
#
# COMPACT_ATOMS: atom_id res chain seq x y z
N MET A 1 10.78 17.31 18.69
CA MET A 1 9.47 17.46 18.01
C MET A 1 9.65 17.15 16.52
N LEU A 2 9.92 15.90 16.15
CA LEU A 2 9.81 15.42 14.77
C LEU A 2 8.41 14.82 14.66
N GLY A 3 7.47 15.60 14.13
CA GLY A 3 6.05 15.30 14.14
C GLY A 3 5.72 14.02 13.35
N GLY A 4 4.80 13.21 13.88
CA GLY A 4 4.37 11.92 13.33
C GLY A 4 3.79 11.94 11.90
N ASN A 5 3.76 13.10 11.22
CA ASN A 5 3.21 13.25 9.88
C ASN A 5 4.09 12.63 8.78
N CYS A 6 5.42 12.63 8.93
CA CYS A 6 6.33 12.12 7.89
C CYS A 6 6.22 10.58 7.74
N LEU A 7 6.09 9.89 8.86
CA LEU A 7 5.96 8.43 8.91
C LEU A 7 4.60 7.94 8.34
N SER A 8 3.54 8.74 8.51
CA SER A 8 2.21 8.47 7.94
C SER A 8 2.20 8.58 6.40
N MET A 9 3.08 9.39 5.81
CA MET A 9 3.20 9.49 4.35
C MET A 9 3.74 8.21 3.71
N ILE A 10 4.59 7.46 4.41
CA ILE A 10 5.13 6.18 3.93
C ILE A 10 4.00 5.15 3.80
N ILE A 11 3.12 5.10 4.80
CA ILE A 11 1.98 4.17 4.82
C ILE A 11 1.00 4.51 3.68
N LEU A 12 0.72 5.79 3.45
CA LEU A 12 -0.15 6.24 2.38
C LEU A 12 0.47 5.97 0.99
N ALA A 13 1.77 6.22 0.83
CA ALA A 13 2.49 5.91 -0.41
C ALA A 13 2.47 4.41 -0.69
N ALA A 14 2.72 3.57 0.31
CA ALA A 14 2.65 2.12 0.17
C ALA A 14 1.24 1.66 -0.22
N PHE A 15 0.18 2.21 0.40
CA PHE A 15 -1.21 1.89 0.03
C PHE A 15 -1.50 2.20 -1.45
N ILE A 16 -1.17 3.42 -1.91
CA ILE A 16 -1.43 3.86 -3.28
C ILE A 16 -0.63 3.02 -4.29
N LEU A 17 0.65 2.75 -4.00
CA LEU A 17 1.50 1.91 -4.84
C LEU A 17 0.96 0.47 -4.92
N GLY A 18 0.57 -0.12 -3.78
CA GLY A 18 -0.05 -1.43 -3.73
C GLY A 18 -1.32 -1.50 -4.56
N ALA A 19 -2.22 -0.52 -4.39
CA ALA A 19 -3.47 -0.43 -5.14
C ALA A 19 -3.22 -0.34 -6.65
N ALA A 20 -2.29 0.53 -7.08
CA ALA A 20 -1.95 0.71 -8.48
C ALA A 20 -1.37 -0.56 -9.12
N ILE A 21 -0.44 -1.23 -8.44
CA ILE A 21 0.17 -2.48 -8.91
C ILE A 21 -0.89 -3.59 -8.99
N GLY A 22 -1.76 -3.71 -7.99
CA GLY A 22 -2.85 -4.69 -8.00
C GLY A 22 -3.83 -4.44 -9.14
N TRP A 23 -4.24 -3.18 -9.35
CA TRP A 23 -5.14 -2.81 -10.44
C TRP A 23 -4.53 -3.08 -11.82
N PHE A 24 -3.25 -2.77 -12.03
CA PHE A 24 -2.56 -3.04 -13.29
C PHE A 24 -2.49 -4.54 -13.60
N ARG A 25 -2.13 -5.35 -12.59
CA ARG A 25 -2.10 -6.82 -12.71
C ARG A 25 -3.48 -7.39 -13.03
N ALA A 26 -4.53 -6.96 -12.34
CA ALA A 26 -5.89 -7.42 -12.58
C ALA A 26 -6.45 -6.93 -13.92
N SER A 27 -6.04 -5.74 -14.36
CA SER A 27 -6.40 -5.20 -15.68
C SER A 27 -5.80 -6.02 -16.81
N LYS A 28 -4.56 -6.50 -16.65
CA LYS A 28 -3.89 -7.39 -17.62
C LYS A 28 -4.55 -8.77 -17.71
N LEU A 29 -5.21 -9.23 -16.65
CA LEU A 29 -5.89 -10.52 -16.57
C LEU A 29 -7.32 -10.50 -17.15
N GLY A 30 -7.83 -9.35 -17.60
CA GLY A 30 -9.12 -9.27 -18.30
C GLY A 30 -10.37 -9.50 -17.43
N GLY A 31 -10.24 -9.58 -16.11
CA GLY A 31 -11.34 -9.84 -15.18
C GLY A 31 -12.42 -8.75 -15.14
N ASN A 32 -13.55 -9.01 -14.48
CA ASN A 32 -14.62 -8.02 -14.33
C ASN A 32 -14.18 -6.84 -13.43
N ARG A 33 -14.85 -5.68 -13.52
CA ARG A 33 -14.49 -4.48 -12.71
C ARG A 33 -14.48 -4.76 -11.20
N ALA A 34 -15.39 -5.61 -10.73
CA ALA A 34 -15.43 -6.05 -9.32
C ALA A 34 -14.17 -6.84 -8.93
N ASP A 35 -13.75 -7.80 -9.76
CA ASP A 35 -12.52 -8.59 -9.51
C ASP A 35 -11.28 -7.69 -9.49
N LYS A 36 -11.22 -6.71 -10.41
CA LYS A 36 -10.11 -5.74 -10.45
C LYS A 36 -10.04 -4.91 -9.19
N LEU A 37 -11.18 -4.47 -8.66
CA LEU A 37 -11.25 -3.69 -7.44
C LEU A 37 -10.82 -4.53 -6.23
N GLN A 38 -11.33 -5.75 -6.10
CA GLN A 38 -10.97 -6.65 -5.00
C GLN A 38 -9.47 -6.99 -5.03
N TYR A 39 -8.91 -7.24 -6.22
CA TYR A 39 -7.50 -7.55 -6.37
C TYR A 39 -6.59 -6.33 -6.10
N ALA A 40 -7.03 -5.13 -6.50
CA ALA A 40 -6.36 -3.87 -6.18
C ALA A 40 -6.37 -3.60 -4.67
N LEU A 41 -7.51 -3.78 -4.00
CA LEU A 41 -7.64 -3.62 -2.55
C LEU A 41 -6.77 -4.63 -1.79
N ALA A 42 -6.74 -5.88 -2.23
CA ALA A 42 -5.86 -6.90 -1.63
C ALA A 42 -4.38 -6.51 -1.71
N HIS A 43 -3.92 -6.01 -2.87
CA HIS A 43 -2.54 -5.54 -3.02
C HIS A 43 -2.27 -4.25 -2.23
N ALA A 44 -3.25 -3.34 -2.16
CA ALA A 44 -3.15 -2.10 -1.38
C ALA A 44 -2.91 -2.42 0.10
N LEU A 45 -3.74 -3.31 0.67
CA LEU A 45 -3.62 -3.73 2.06
C LEU A 45 -2.31 -4.48 2.32
N ALA A 46 -1.89 -5.38 1.42
CA ALA A 46 -0.62 -6.10 1.56
C ALA A 46 0.57 -5.13 1.61
N PHE A 47 0.63 -4.16 0.70
CA PHE A 47 1.68 -3.14 0.70
C PHE A 47 1.59 -2.20 1.91
N THR A 48 0.40 -1.85 2.37
CA THR A 48 0.21 -1.06 3.59
C THR A 48 0.78 -1.76 4.82
N VAL A 49 0.59 -3.08 4.95
CA VAL A 49 1.19 -3.86 6.03
C VAL A 49 2.72 -3.82 5.94
N VAL A 50 3.29 -3.97 4.74
CA VAL A 50 4.74 -3.84 4.52
C VAL A 50 5.22 -2.42 4.90
N GLY A 51 4.51 -1.38 4.46
CA GLY A 51 4.82 0.01 4.77
C GLY A 51 4.75 0.31 6.27
N LEU A 52 3.76 -0.27 6.98
CA LEU A 52 3.66 -0.17 8.43
C LEU A 52 4.87 -0.79 9.13
N ILE A 53 5.29 -1.99 8.71
CA ILE A 53 6.47 -2.66 9.26
C ILE A 53 7.72 -1.80 9.05
N VAL A 54 7.92 -1.28 7.83
CA VAL A 54 9.02 -0.36 7.50
C VAL A 54 8.97 0.87 8.39
N THR A 55 7.81 1.51 8.53
CA THR A 55 7.61 2.68 9.38
C THR A 55 7.96 2.40 10.84
N VAL A 56 7.53 1.27 11.40
CA VAL A 56 7.85 0.89 12.78
C VAL A 56 9.35 0.67 12.97
N ILE A 57 10.02 0.02 12.02
CA ILE A 57 11.48 -0.19 12.07
C ILE A 57 12.19 1.16 12.05
N LEU A 58 11.83 2.06 11.12
CA LEU A 58 12.44 3.40 11.04
C LEU A 58 12.19 4.22 12.31
N ALA A 59 10.95 4.22 12.81
CA ALA A 59 10.57 4.92 14.01
C ALA A 59 11.31 4.40 15.26
N ARG A 60 11.67 3.12 15.29
CA ARG A 60 12.40 2.49 16.41
C ARG A 60 13.91 2.65 16.31
N SER A 61 14.44 2.87 15.12
CA SER A 61 15.87 3.10 14.87
C SER A 61 16.32 4.55 15.09
N MET A 62 15.37 5.47 15.30
CA MET A 62 15.60 6.89 15.55
C MET A 62 15.54 7.26 17.04
#